data_AF-A0AB32UR93-F1
#
_entry.id   AF-A0AB32UR93-F1
#
_cell.length_a   1.000
_cell.length_b   1.000
_cell.length_c   1.000
_cell.angle_alpha   90.00
_cell.angle_beta   90.00
_cell.angle_gamma   90.00
#
_symmetry.space_group_name_H-M   'P 1'
#
loop_
_entity.id
_entity.type
_entity.pdbx_description
1 polymer ?
#
loop_
_entity_poly.entity_id
_entity_poly.type
_entity_poly.pdbx_seq_one_letter_code
_entity_poly.pdbx_strand_id
1 'polypeptide(L)'
;MITHQFLLFSFSVIAFTLSSVPVEALNVGVQAADSAITVSKECSRKCESEFCSVPPFLRYGKYCGLLYSGCPGEKPCDGLDACCMKHDACVQAKNNDYLSQECSQNFINCMTNFQKSGGRTFKGNKCQVDEVIDVITVVMDAALLAGRVLHKP
;
A
#
# COMPACT_ATOMS: atom_id res chain seq x y z
N MET A 1 45.65 34.73 -2.42
CA MET A 1 44.71 34.85 -3.55
C MET A 1 44.43 33.54 -4.28
N ILE A 2 45.19 32.46 -4.04
CA ILE A 2 45.00 31.16 -4.76
C ILE A 2 43.99 30.24 -4.04
N THR A 3 43.87 30.31 -2.71
CA THR A 3 42.99 29.43 -1.91
C THR A 3 41.48 29.71 -2.05
N HIS A 4 41.07 30.97 -2.23
CA HIS A 4 39.67 31.33 -2.49
C HIS A 4 39.19 30.89 -3.88
N GLN A 5 40.09 30.88 -4.88
CA GLN A 5 39.78 30.44 -6.24
C GLN A 5 39.46 28.93 -6.27
N PHE A 6 40.22 28.11 -5.53
CA PHE A 6 39.99 26.67 -5.43
C PHE A 6 38.71 26.31 -4.64
N LEU A 7 38.37 27.09 -3.60
CA LEU A 7 37.14 26.90 -2.82
C LEU A 7 35.88 27.23 -3.64
N LEU A 8 35.92 28.31 -4.44
CA LEU A 8 34.84 28.68 -5.35
C LEU A 8 34.68 27.69 -6.51
N PHE A 9 35.80 27.16 -7.02
CA PHE A 9 35.77 26.13 -8.08
C PHE A 9 35.22 24.80 -7.54
N SER A 10 35.59 24.40 -6.33
CA SER A 10 35.07 23.19 -5.67
C SER A 10 33.56 23.26 -5.41
N PHE A 11 33.06 24.41 -4.92
CA PHE A 11 31.62 24.64 -4.74
C PHE A 11 30.84 24.64 -6.06
N SER A 12 31.42 25.18 -7.14
CA SER A 12 30.77 25.23 -8.45
C SER A 12 30.70 23.85 -9.12
N VAL A 13 31.69 22.97 -8.90
CA VAL A 13 31.69 21.60 -9.45
C VAL A 13 30.68 20.73 -8.70
N ILE A 14 30.59 20.85 -7.37
CA ILE A 14 29.61 20.10 -6.56
C ILE A 14 28.16 20.51 -6.93
N ALA A 15 27.92 21.81 -7.15
CA ALA A 15 26.61 22.31 -7.59
C ALA A 15 26.22 21.83 -9.01
N PHE A 16 27.19 21.68 -9.92
CA PHE A 16 26.96 21.15 -11.28
C PHE A 16 26.79 19.63 -11.32
N THR A 17 27.36 18.89 -10.37
CA THR A 17 27.16 17.42 -10.26
C THR A 17 25.81 17.05 -9.65
N LEU A 18 25.19 17.94 -8.86
CA LEU A 18 23.86 17.71 -8.27
C LEU A 18 22.71 18.07 -9.21
N SER A 19 22.95 18.86 -10.26
CA SER A 19 21.95 19.18 -11.28
C SER A 19 21.85 18.13 -12.40
N SER A 20 22.73 17.14 -12.39
CA SER A 20 22.84 16.10 -13.43
C SER A 20 22.58 14.68 -12.94
N VAL A 21 22.16 14.50 -11.68
CA VAL A 21 21.56 13.23 -11.25
C VAL A 21 20.17 13.14 -11.90
N PRO A 22 19.93 12.17 -12.80
CA PRO A 22 18.55 11.85 -13.14
C PRO A 22 17.90 11.39 -11.85
N VAL A 23 16.87 12.10 -11.41
CA VAL A 23 15.95 11.60 -10.40
C VAL A 23 15.16 10.49 -11.10
N GLU A 24 15.76 9.31 -11.21
CA GLU A 24 14.98 8.10 -11.44
C GLU A 24 14.20 7.82 -10.16
N ALA A 25 13.11 8.55 -10.01
CA ALA A 25 12.01 8.09 -9.18
C ALA A 25 11.63 6.71 -9.72
N LEU A 26 11.55 5.71 -8.85
CA LEU A 26 11.14 4.35 -9.19
C LEU A 26 9.65 4.38 -9.62
N ASN A 27 9.42 4.74 -10.88
CA ASN A 27 8.10 4.83 -11.47
C ASN A 27 7.72 3.45 -12.02
N VAL A 28 7.30 2.56 -11.12
CA VAL A 28 6.82 1.21 -11.48
C VAL A 28 5.50 1.26 -12.29
N GLY A 29 4.94 2.44 -12.57
CA GLY A 29 3.61 2.59 -13.15
C GLY A 29 3.49 3.02 -14.61
N VAL A 30 4.48 3.71 -15.22
CA VAL A 30 4.23 4.42 -16.50
C VAL A 30 5.00 3.92 -17.71
N GLN A 31 6.07 3.14 -17.54
CA GLN A 31 6.88 2.67 -18.68
C GLN A 31 6.36 1.36 -19.31
N ALA A 32 5.25 0.83 -18.80
CA ALA A 32 4.55 -0.35 -19.35
C ALA A 32 3.41 0.02 -20.32
N ALA A 33 3.31 1.27 -20.77
CA ALA A 33 2.20 1.74 -21.59
C ALA A 33 2.23 1.29 -23.06
N ASP A 34 3.38 0.81 -23.57
CA ASP A 34 3.55 0.51 -25.01
C ASP A 34 4.00 -0.94 -25.32
N SER A 35 4.17 -1.75 -24.28
CA SER A 35 4.05 -3.20 -24.42
C SER A 35 2.66 -3.53 -23.92
N ALA A 36 1.90 -4.34 -24.65
CA ALA A 36 0.69 -4.96 -24.12
C ALA A 36 1.06 -5.96 -23.01
N ILE A 37 1.63 -5.45 -21.91
CA ILE A 37 1.52 -6.07 -20.60
C ILE A 37 0.06 -5.82 -20.24
N THR A 38 -0.79 -6.74 -20.69
CA THR A 38 -1.96 -7.08 -19.91
C THR A 38 -1.40 -7.31 -18.51
N VAL A 39 -1.53 -6.32 -17.61
CA VAL A 39 -1.50 -6.62 -16.18
C VAL A 39 -2.66 -7.58 -16.07
N SER A 40 -2.37 -8.88 -16.20
CA SER A 40 -3.31 -9.92 -15.88
C SER A 40 -3.84 -9.46 -14.54
N LYS A 41 -5.15 -9.19 -14.49
CA LYS A 41 -5.87 -8.94 -13.25
C LYS A 41 -5.80 -10.24 -12.48
N GLU A 42 -4.62 -10.56 -11.97
CA GLU A 42 -4.32 -11.73 -11.17
C GLU A 42 -4.97 -11.43 -9.84
N CYS A 43 -6.23 -11.80 -9.79
CA CYS A 43 -7.01 -11.81 -8.59
C CYS A 43 -6.73 -13.13 -7.86
N SER A 44 -6.77 -13.09 -6.53
CA SER A 44 -6.47 -14.26 -5.72
C SER A 44 -7.69 -15.16 -5.56
N ARG A 45 -7.44 -16.47 -5.59
CA ARG A 45 -8.38 -17.52 -5.14
C ARG A 45 -7.85 -18.30 -3.93
N LYS A 46 -6.68 -17.92 -3.42
CA LYS A 46 -5.95 -18.64 -2.37
C LYS A 46 -5.84 -17.75 -1.13
N CYS A 47 -6.00 -18.37 0.04
CA CYS A 47 -5.77 -17.70 1.31
C CYS A 47 -4.27 -17.64 1.57
N GLU A 48 -3.66 -16.49 1.29
CA GLU A 48 -2.24 -16.25 1.51
C GLU A 48 -1.94 -15.82 2.95
N SER A 49 -0.72 -16.06 3.40
CA SER A 49 -0.20 -15.59 4.70
C SER A 49 1.30 -15.35 4.57
N GLU A 50 1.64 -14.45 3.66
CA GLU A 50 3.02 -14.14 3.26
C GLU A 50 3.36 -12.68 3.60
N PHE A 51 4.63 -12.44 3.98
CA PHE A 51 5.14 -11.10 4.29
C PHE A 51 4.30 -10.36 5.35
N CYS A 52 3.86 -11.08 6.39
CA CYS A 52 2.89 -10.64 7.41
C CYS A 52 3.21 -9.28 8.06
N SER A 53 4.49 -8.91 8.14
CA SER A 53 4.96 -7.70 8.82
C SER A 53 5.57 -6.67 7.85
N VAL A 54 5.47 -6.91 6.54
CA VAL A 54 6.12 -6.08 5.51
C VAL A 54 5.06 -5.49 4.59
N PRO A 55 4.47 -4.33 4.92
CA PRO A 55 3.27 -3.82 4.25
C PRO A 55 3.35 -3.72 2.72
N PRO A 56 4.49 -3.34 2.09
CA PRO A 56 4.60 -3.32 0.62
C PRO A 56 4.42 -4.69 -0.05
N PHE A 57 4.68 -5.79 0.66
CA PHE A 57 4.62 -7.16 0.13
C PHE A 57 3.58 -8.04 0.82
N LEU A 58 2.93 -7.53 1.86
CA LEU A 58 1.96 -8.25 2.67
C LEU A 58 0.85 -8.82 1.80
N ARG A 59 0.64 -10.14 1.91
CA ARG A 59 -0.50 -10.85 1.33
C ARG A 59 -1.14 -11.71 2.39
N TYR A 60 -2.31 -11.26 2.86
CA TYR A 60 -3.11 -11.98 3.84
C TYR A 60 -4.49 -12.28 3.26
N GLY A 61 -4.93 -13.54 3.38
CA GLY A 61 -6.16 -14.00 2.79
C GLY A 61 -6.16 -13.81 1.27
N LYS A 62 -7.30 -13.41 0.72
CA LYS A 62 -7.45 -13.12 -0.72
C LYS A 62 -7.45 -11.63 -1.03
N TYR A 63 -7.67 -10.77 -0.04
CA TYR A 63 -7.99 -9.35 -0.23
C TYR A 63 -7.07 -8.39 0.50
N CYS A 64 -6.30 -8.82 1.51
CA CYS A 64 -5.42 -7.91 2.24
C CYS A 64 -4.05 -7.83 1.57
N GLY A 65 -3.78 -6.75 0.85
CA GLY A 65 -2.47 -6.43 0.31
C GLY A 65 -2.50 -5.24 -0.64
N LEU A 66 -1.33 -4.64 -0.89
CA LEU A 66 -1.21 -3.55 -1.85
C LEU A 66 -1.37 -4.08 -3.28
N LEU A 67 -2.29 -3.51 -4.05
CA LEU A 67 -2.59 -3.93 -5.43
C LEU A 67 -2.89 -5.45 -5.55
N TYR A 68 -3.44 -6.03 -4.48
CA TYR A 68 -3.75 -7.45 -4.36
C TYR A 68 -5.20 -7.58 -3.91
N SER A 69 -6.01 -8.33 -4.64
CA SER A 69 -7.43 -8.52 -4.31
C SER A 69 -7.95 -9.86 -4.81
N GLY A 70 -9.08 -10.32 -4.27
CA GLY A 70 -9.67 -11.62 -4.59
C GLY A 70 -10.49 -11.62 -5.88
N CYS A 71 -10.66 -12.79 -6.50
CA CYS A 71 -11.42 -12.90 -7.74
C CYS A 71 -12.93 -12.64 -7.53
N PRO A 72 -13.66 -12.22 -8.57
CA PRO A 72 -15.10 -12.11 -8.51
C PRO A 72 -15.75 -13.41 -8.03
N GLY A 73 -16.59 -13.32 -7.00
CA GLY A 73 -17.30 -14.46 -6.41
C GLY A 73 -16.51 -15.24 -5.35
N GLU A 74 -15.23 -14.94 -5.14
CA GLU A 74 -14.48 -15.54 -4.03
C GLU A 74 -15.01 -15.03 -2.69
N LYS A 75 -15.06 -15.94 -1.71
CA LYS A 75 -15.37 -15.58 -0.32
C LYS A 75 -14.07 -15.22 0.41
N PRO A 76 -14.11 -14.27 1.36
CA PRO A 76 -12.98 -13.97 2.21
C PRO A 76 -12.63 -15.18 3.08
N CYS A 77 -11.35 -15.30 3.41
CA CYS A 77 -10.80 -16.41 4.16
C CYS A 77 -11.21 -16.38 5.64
N ASP A 78 -11.32 -15.19 6.22
CA ASP A 78 -11.79 -14.95 7.58
C ASP A 78 -12.40 -13.54 7.73
N GLY A 79 -12.64 -13.11 8.97
CA GLY A 79 -13.22 -11.79 9.25
C GLY A 79 -12.30 -10.61 8.95
N LEU A 80 -10.97 -10.77 9.06
CA LEU A 80 -10.01 -9.74 8.69
C LEU A 80 -9.97 -9.58 7.16
N ASP A 81 -9.90 -10.69 6.44
CA ASP A 81 -9.95 -10.71 4.98
C ASP A 81 -11.26 -10.13 4.43
N ALA A 82 -12.37 -10.31 5.16
CA ALA A 82 -13.65 -9.67 4.84
C ALA A 82 -13.63 -8.14 5.01
N CYS A 83 -12.84 -7.61 5.96
CA CYS A 83 -12.62 -6.17 6.07
C CYS A 83 -11.85 -5.63 4.86
N CYS A 84 -10.80 -6.34 4.42
CA CYS A 84 -10.04 -5.98 3.23
C CYS A 84 -10.88 -6.02 1.95
N MET A 85 -11.69 -7.07 1.77
CA MET A 85 -12.63 -7.17 0.64
C MET A 85 -13.58 -5.97 0.56
N LYS A 86 -14.09 -5.50 1.71
CA LYS A 86 -14.95 -4.30 1.76
C LYS A 86 -14.19 -3.03 1.46
N HIS A 87 -12.96 -2.92 1.95
CA HIS A 87 -12.08 -1.78 1.67
C HIS A 87 -11.78 -1.67 0.17
N ASP A 88 -11.38 -2.77 -0.48
CA ASP A 88 -11.10 -2.81 -1.92
C ASP A 88 -12.32 -2.39 -2.74
N ALA A 89 -13.50 -2.91 -2.40
CA ALA A 89 -14.75 -2.52 -3.04
C ALA A 89 -15.08 -1.03 -2.83
N CYS A 90 -14.81 -0.49 -1.64
CA CYS A 90 -14.98 0.94 -1.35
C CYS A 90 -14.06 1.80 -2.21
N VAL A 91 -12.78 1.47 -2.26
CA VAL A 91 -11.78 2.19 -3.08
C VAL A 91 -12.17 2.14 -4.56
N GLN A 92 -12.57 0.98 -5.06
CA GLN A 92 -13.05 0.84 -6.44
C GLN A 92 -14.27 1.73 -6.72
N ALA A 93 -15.24 1.77 -5.81
CA ALA A 93 -16.43 2.62 -5.93
C ALA A 93 -16.11 4.13 -5.86
N LYS A 94 -14.95 4.50 -5.30
CA LYS A 94 -14.44 5.88 -5.23
C LYS A 94 -13.42 6.20 -6.33
N ASN A 95 -13.56 5.57 -7.51
CA ASN A 95 -12.65 5.76 -8.66
C ASN A 95 -11.19 5.38 -8.38
N ASN A 96 -10.99 4.31 -7.59
CA ASN A 96 -9.67 3.85 -7.13
C ASN A 96 -8.92 4.86 -6.23
N ASP A 97 -9.65 5.73 -5.51
CA ASP A 97 -9.09 6.63 -4.52
C ASP A 97 -8.71 5.90 -3.23
N TYR A 98 -7.45 5.46 -3.15
CA TYR A 98 -6.85 4.86 -1.95
C TYR A 98 -6.68 5.85 -0.79
N LEU A 99 -6.83 7.16 -1.01
CA LEU A 99 -6.77 8.20 0.02
C LEU A 99 -8.15 8.64 0.51
N SER A 100 -9.20 7.92 0.09
CA SER A 100 -10.55 8.11 0.58
C SER A 100 -10.59 7.94 2.10
N GLN A 101 -10.89 9.03 2.80
CA GLN A 101 -11.01 9.04 4.26
C GLN A 101 -12.11 8.10 4.73
N GLU A 102 -13.21 8.01 3.96
CA GLU A 102 -14.33 7.11 4.25
C GLU A 102 -13.88 5.65 4.20
N CYS A 103 -13.18 5.24 3.14
CA CYS A 103 -12.73 3.86 2.98
C CYS A 103 -11.70 3.50 4.07
N SER A 104 -10.75 4.38 4.33
CA SER A 104 -9.71 4.18 5.35
C SER A 104 -10.34 4.06 6.76
N GLN A 105 -11.24 4.97 7.13
CA GLN A 105 -11.87 4.96 8.46
C GLN A 105 -12.77 3.74 8.65
N ASN A 106 -13.57 3.38 7.64
CA ASN A 106 -14.41 2.18 7.69
C ASN A 106 -13.58 0.91 7.84
N PHE A 107 -12.41 0.85 7.18
CA PHE A 107 -11.51 -0.29 7.27
C PHE A 107 -10.89 -0.43 8.66
N ILE A 108 -10.35 0.66 9.23
CA ILE A 108 -9.83 0.70 10.61
C ILE A 108 -10.90 0.24 11.62
N ASN A 109 -12.13 0.75 11.48
CA ASN A 109 -13.25 0.36 12.35
C ASN A 109 -13.59 -1.13 12.22
N CYS A 110 -13.55 -1.67 10.99
CA CYS A 110 -13.80 -3.08 10.74
C CYS A 110 -12.76 -3.98 11.41
N MET A 111 -11.46 -3.68 11.23
CA MET A 111 -10.36 -4.44 11.84
C MET A 111 -10.44 -4.38 13.37
N THR A 112 -10.70 -3.20 13.93
CA THR A 112 -10.89 -3.02 15.38
C THR A 112 -12.01 -3.89 15.93
N ASN A 113 -13.14 -3.97 15.23
CA ASN A 113 -14.27 -4.80 15.65
C ASN A 113 -13.95 -6.30 15.56
N PHE A 114 -13.29 -6.72 14.47
CA PHE A 114 -12.83 -8.10 14.31
C PHE A 114 -11.90 -8.51 15.45
N GLN A 115 -10.90 -7.68 15.78
CA GLN A 115 -9.97 -7.91 16.89
C GLN A 115 -10.71 -8.03 18.23
N LYS A 116 -11.61 -7.10 18.54
CA LYS A 116 -12.42 -7.12 19.78
C LYS A 116 -13.30 -8.37 19.90
N SER A 117 -13.80 -8.89 18.78
CA SER A 117 -14.62 -10.09 18.77
C SER A 117 -13.85 -11.40 18.99
N GLY A 118 -12.52 -11.36 19.03
CA GLY A 118 -11.69 -12.57 19.09
C GLY A 118 -11.88 -13.47 17.86
N GLY A 119 -12.05 -12.85 16.69
CA GLY A 119 -12.37 -13.55 15.45
C GLY A 119 -11.34 -14.64 15.11
N ARG A 120 -11.83 -15.81 14.67
CA ARG A 120 -10.97 -16.92 14.28
C ARG A 120 -10.41 -16.71 12.88
N THR A 121 -9.15 -17.09 12.68
CA THR A 121 -8.50 -17.09 11.37
C THR A 121 -8.70 -18.40 10.60
N PHE A 122 -8.35 -18.39 9.31
CA PHE A 122 -8.42 -19.55 8.43
C PHE A 122 -7.34 -20.61 8.73
N LYS A 123 -7.64 -21.86 8.36
CA LYS A 123 -6.73 -23.00 8.58
C LYS A 123 -5.44 -22.83 7.77
N GLY A 124 -4.29 -23.02 8.42
CA GLY A 124 -2.98 -22.97 7.78
C GLY A 124 -2.40 -21.57 7.64
N ASN A 125 -3.05 -20.55 8.21
CA ASN A 125 -2.48 -19.21 8.34
C ASN A 125 -1.14 -19.25 9.11
N LYS A 126 -0.11 -18.63 8.55
CA LYS A 126 1.24 -18.51 9.13
C LYS A 126 1.49 -17.16 9.81
N CYS A 127 0.61 -16.18 9.64
CA CYS A 127 0.71 -14.85 10.24
C CYS A 127 0.10 -14.80 11.64
N GLN A 128 0.67 -13.97 12.51
CA GLN A 128 -0.04 -13.50 13.70
C GLN A 128 -1.06 -12.44 13.29
N VAL A 129 -2.34 -12.67 13.57
CA VAL A 129 -3.42 -11.85 13.02
C VAL A 129 -3.40 -10.44 13.61
N ASP A 130 -3.10 -10.31 14.90
CA ASP A 130 -2.97 -9.01 15.56
C ASP A 130 -1.82 -8.19 14.96
N GLU A 131 -0.69 -8.82 14.63
CA GLU A 131 0.44 -8.15 13.98
C GLU A 131 0.06 -7.63 12.59
N VAL A 132 -0.69 -8.43 11.80
CA VAL A 132 -1.19 -8.00 10.49
C VAL A 132 -2.12 -6.78 10.63
N ILE A 133 -3.01 -6.79 11.64
CA ILE A 133 -3.91 -5.67 11.93
C ILE A 133 -3.11 -4.42 12.29
N ASP A 134 -2.10 -4.54 13.16
CA ASP A 134 -1.28 -3.41 13.59
C ASP A 134 -0.54 -2.78 12.39
N VAL A 135 0.09 -3.60 11.56
CA VAL A 135 0.80 -3.14 10.35
C VAL A 135 -0.14 -2.44 9.37
N ILE A 136 -1.31 -3.03 9.09
CA ILE A 136 -2.28 -2.43 8.17
C ILE A 136 -2.84 -1.13 8.77
N THR A 137 -3.10 -1.08 10.09
CA THR A 137 -3.61 0.12 10.76
C THR A 137 -2.66 1.30 10.61
N VAL A 138 -1.35 1.10 10.76
CA VAL A 138 -0.34 2.16 10.53
C VAL A 138 -0.42 2.72 9.10
N VAL A 139 -0.55 1.85 8.09
CA VAL A 139 -0.67 2.29 6.69
C VAL A 139 -1.98 3.05 6.47
N MET A 140 -3.08 2.59 7.06
CA MET A 140 -4.38 3.24 6.92
C MET A 140 -4.46 4.58 7.65
N ASP A 141 -3.82 4.73 8.81
CA ASP A 141 -3.72 6.00 9.51
C ASP A 141 -2.93 7.03 8.68
N ALA A 142 -1.85 6.59 8.02
CA ALA A 142 -1.09 7.43 7.09
C ALA A 142 -1.94 7.83 5.88
N ALA A 143 -2.69 6.89 5.28
CA ALA A 143 -3.61 7.17 4.16
C ALA A 143 -4.72 8.14 4.56
N LEU A 144 -5.31 7.96 5.76
CA LEU A 144 -6.34 8.83 6.31
C LEU A 144 -5.80 10.26 6.55
N LEU A 145 -4.59 10.39 7.09
CA LEU A 145 -3.92 11.69 7.26
C LEU A 145 -3.64 12.34 5.89
N ALA A 146 -3.07 11.59 4.94
CA ALA A 146 -2.78 12.10 3.60
C ALA A 146 -4.07 12.55 2.89
N GLY A 147 -5.15 11.77 2.98
CA GLY A 147 -6.46 12.13 2.46
C GLY A 147 -7.04 13.40 3.09
N ARG A 148 -6.80 13.66 4.38
CA ARG A 148 -7.19 14.94 5.03
C ARG A 148 -6.37 16.13 4.57
N VAL A 149 -5.15 15.93 4.11
CA VAL A 149 -4.26 17.01 3.66
C VAL A 149 -4.50 17.31 2.18
N LEU A 150 -4.56 16.28 1.34
CA LEU A 150 -4.61 16.40 -0.12
C LEU A 150 -6.02 16.66 -0.65
N HIS A 151 -7.07 16.24 0.05
CA HIS A 151 -8.46 16.57 -0.30
C HIS A 151 -8.96 17.86 0.37
N LYS A 152 -8.08 18.68 0.97
CA LYS A 152 -8.45 20.04 1.36
C LYS A 152 -8.66 20.89 0.09
N PRO A 153 -9.76 21.67 0.02
CA PRO A 153 -10.00 22.58 -1.10
C PRO A 153 -8.93 23.67 -1.19
#